data_AF-A0A9W8YRI3-F1
#
_entry.id   AF-A0A9W8YRI3-F1
#
_cell.length_a   1.000
_cell.length_b   1.000
_cell.length_c   1.000
_cell.angle_alpha   90.00
_cell.angle_beta   90.00
_cell.angle_gamma   90.00
#
_symmetry.space_group_name_H-M   'P 1'
#
loop_
_entity.id
_entity.type
_entity.pdbx_description
1 polymer ?
#
loop_
_entity_poly.entity_id
_entity_poly.type
_entity_poly.pdbx_seq_one_letter_code
_entity_poly.pdbx_strand_id
1 'polypeptide(L)'
;MSSLEAQKAEIEETRTAFFYGTLMEPQVFYSVCYSDRDPSHDVKARHTFSPAVLHGYCRHRVRGADYPGMIEDPGHSVFGMIVSGITKSNLERLDFFEGSQYDRRVVRPVLLTKVGDEKGEGNVEGEQVITESYIFLAKDDLEFGEWDFAEFKRDKLKKWTRAGYVFEDCDPGDKATVSAAV
;
A
#
# COMPACT_ATOMS: atom_id res chain seq x y z
N MET A 1 14.82 43.58 12.79
CA MET A 1 14.14 42.35 13.21
C MET A 1 14.57 41.24 12.26
N SER A 2 15.08 40.14 12.83
CA SER A 2 15.67 38.95 12.21
C SER A 2 14.89 38.45 10.98
N SER A 3 15.48 38.18 9.81
CA SER A 3 16.39 37.07 9.47
C SER A 3 15.90 35.65 9.81
N LEU A 4 14.67 35.45 10.29
CA LEU A 4 14.19 34.10 10.65
C LEU A 4 12.86 33.66 10.01
N GLU A 5 12.12 34.52 9.31
CA GLU A 5 10.78 34.15 8.81
C GLU A 5 10.74 33.76 7.31
N ALA A 6 11.83 33.95 6.57
CA ALA A 6 11.86 33.65 5.12
C ALA A 6 12.53 32.31 4.76
N GLN A 7 12.74 31.41 5.74
CA GLN A 7 13.32 30.10 5.49
C GLN A 7 12.66 29.04 6.39
N LYS A 8 11.46 28.63 5.99
CA LYS A 8 10.94 27.30 6.29
C LYS A 8 10.24 26.85 5.01
N ALA A 9 10.91 26.02 4.22
CA ALA A 9 10.16 25.17 3.31
C ALA A 9 9.10 24.49 4.18
N GLU A 10 7.82 24.67 3.89
CA GLU A 10 6.79 23.82 4.48
C GLU A 10 7.19 22.40 4.08
N ILE A 11 7.81 21.67 5.02
CA ILE A 11 7.93 20.24 4.91
C ILE A 11 6.49 19.79 5.04
N GLU A 12 5.83 19.58 3.90
CA GLU A 12 4.52 18.95 3.85
C GLU A 12 4.64 17.66 4.65
N GLU A 13 3.84 17.53 5.71
CA GLU A 13 3.86 16.34 6.55
C GLU A 13 3.42 15.16 5.69
N THR A 14 4.35 14.25 5.42
CA THR A 14 4.12 13.07 4.62
C THR A 14 4.02 11.85 5.52
N ARG A 15 3.25 10.87 5.06
CA ARG A 15 3.08 9.58 5.72
C ARG A 15 3.83 8.48 5.00
N THR A 16 3.93 7.35 5.68
CA THR A 16 4.52 6.12 5.18
C THR A 16 3.51 4.99 5.37
N ALA A 17 3.24 4.25 4.29
CA ALA A 17 2.32 3.11 4.31
C ALA A 17 3.00 1.84 3.79
N PHE A 18 2.54 0.68 4.27
CA PHE A 18 2.91 -0.64 3.79
C PHE A 18 1.79 -1.20 2.92
N PHE A 19 2.12 -1.50 1.67
CA PHE A 19 1.22 -2.11 0.70
C PHE A 19 1.64 -3.55 0.40
N TYR A 20 0.65 -4.43 0.34
CA TYR A 20 0.84 -5.88 0.12
C TYR A 20 0.03 -6.41 -1.06
N GLY A 21 -0.64 -5.54 -1.83
CA GLY A 21 -1.50 -5.91 -2.95
C GLY A 21 -1.19 -5.12 -4.21
N THR A 22 -2.24 -4.67 -4.89
CA THR A 22 -2.15 -3.98 -6.18
C THR A 22 -1.30 -2.70 -6.11
N LEU A 23 -1.35 -1.98 -4.99
CA LEU A 23 -0.56 -0.76 -4.72
C LEU A 23 0.95 -1.00 -4.56
N MET A 24 1.42 -2.25 -4.53
CA MET A 24 2.84 -2.57 -4.65
C MET A 24 3.40 -2.20 -6.03
N GLU A 25 2.55 -2.14 -7.06
CA GLU A 25 2.93 -1.71 -8.40
C GLU A 25 2.82 -0.18 -8.52
N PRO A 26 3.93 0.54 -8.79
CA PRO A 26 3.93 2.00 -8.85
C PRO A 26 2.89 2.58 -9.81
N GLN A 27 2.61 1.94 -10.96
CA GLN A 27 1.59 2.43 -11.89
C GLN A 27 0.19 2.46 -11.29
N VAL A 28 -0.16 1.49 -10.43
CA VAL A 28 -1.45 1.46 -9.74
C VAL A 28 -1.48 2.57 -8.69
N PHE A 29 -0.42 2.69 -7.89
CA PHE A 29 -0.28 3.76 -6.90
C PHE A 29 -0.46 5.14 -7.55
N TYR A 30 0.23 5.43 -8.65
CA TYR A 30 0.11 6.72 -9.32
C TYR A 30 -1.27 6.94 -9.95
N SER A 31 -1.88 5.89 -10.51
CA SER A 31 -3.25 5.97 -11.03
C SER A 31 -4.25 6.35 -9.95
N VAL A 32 -4.12 5.79 -8.73
CA VAL A 32 -4.96 6.14 -7.58
C VAL A 32 -4.64 7.57 -7.13
N CYS A 33 -3.38 7.86 -6.85
CA CYS A 33 -2.93 9.07 -6.19
C CYS A 33 -3.00 10.33 -7.06
N TYR A 34 -2.80 10.19 -8.38
CA TYR A 34 -2.63 11.29 -9.32
C TYR A 34 -3.56 11.21 -10.54
N SER A 35 -4.36 10.16 -10.65
CA SER A 35 -5.18 9.89 -11.85
C SER A 35 -4.34 9.77 -13.12
N ASP A 36 -3.06 9.41 -12.97
CA ASP A 36 -2.08 9.23 -14.03
C ASP A 36 -1.18 8.06 -13.66
N ARG A 37 -1.09 7.05 -14.53
CA ARG A 37 -0.25 5.86 -14.31
C ARG A 37 1.24 6.13 -14.50
N ASP A 38 1.58 7.21 -15.22
CA ASP A 38 2.94 7.54 -15.60
C ASP A 38 3.21 9.04 -15.43
N PRO A 39 3.10 9.58 -14.19
CA PRO A 39 3.22 11.00 -13.96
C PRO A 39 4.66 11.49 -14.19
N SER A 40 4.84 12.81 -14.15
CA SER A 40 6.16 13.41 -14.36
C SER A 40 7.22 12.87 -13.39
N HIS A 41 8.49 12.96 -13.80
CA HIS A 41 9.62 12.55 -12.97
C HIS A 41 9.60 13.19 -11.58
N ASP A 42 9.23 14.46 -11.49
CA ASP A 42 9.17 15.21 -10.21
C ASP A 42 8.06 14.72 -9.29
N VAL A 43 6.99 14.13 -9.82
CA VAL A 43 5.95 13.48 -9.02
C VAL A 43 6.47 12.13 -8.53
N LYS A 44 7.08 11.33 -9.40
CA LYS A 44 7.65 10.03 -9.04
C LYS A 44 8.73 10.14 -7.98
N ALA A 45 9.61 11.14 -8.10
CA ALA A 45 10.71 11.38 -7.16
C ALA A 45 10.26 11.76 -5.73
N ARG A 46 8.97 12.08 -5.53
CA ARG A 46 8.41 12.34 -4.19
C ARG A 46 8.13 11.06 -3.42
N HIS A 47 8.04 9.91 -4.09
CA HIS A 47 7.68 8.63 -3.48
C HIS A 47 8.83 7.65 -3.56
N THR A 48 9.14 7.02 -2.43
CA THR A 48 10.14 5.94 -2.38
C THR A 48 9.44 4.64 -2.08
N PHE A 49 9.70 3.62 -2.90
CA PHE A 49 9.20 2.26 -2.72
C PHE A 49 10.34 1.39 -2.21
N SER A 50 10.19 0.82 -1.02
CA SER A 50 11.20 -0.03 -0.38
C SER A 50 10.61 -1.38 -0.03
N PRO A 51 11.25 -2.50 -0.43
CA PRO A 51 10.75 -3.83 -0.11
C PRO A 51 10.79 -4.06 1.39
N ALA A 52 9.78 -4.75 1.90
CA ALA A 52 9.66 -5.04 3.33
C ALA A 52 8.86 -6.31 3.57
N VAL A 53 8.97 -6.84 4.79
CA VAL A 53 8.15 -7.96 5.25
C VAL A 53 7.39 -7.54 6.50
N LEU A 54 6.12 -7.95 6.61
CA LEU A 54 5.31 -7.74 7.79
C LEU A 54 5.00 -9.11 8.42
N HIS A 55 5.55 -9.37 9.60
CA HIS A 55 5.32 -10.60 10.35
C HIS A 55 4.01 -10.57 11.14
N GLY A 56 3.42 -11.74 11.37
CA GLY A 56 2.18 -11.89 12.13
C GLY A 56 0.93 -11.60 11.31
N TYR A 57 1.05 -11.63 9.98
CA TYR A 57 -0.05 -11.44 9.05
C TYR A 57 0.02 -12.47 7.93
N CYS A 58 -1.13 -12.74 7.32
CA CYS A 58 -1.25 -13.56 6.12
C CYS A 58 -2.05 -12.81 5.05
N ARG A 59 -1.68 -13.02 3.78
CA ARG A 59 -2.32 -12.44 2.61
C ARG A 59 -3.10 -13.51 1.86
N HIS A 60 -4.38 -13.23 1.62
CA HIS A 60 -5.29 -14.14 0.92
C HIS A 60 -5.94 -13.46 -0.28
N ARG A 61 -6.37 -14.27 -1.26
CA ARG A 61 -7.24 -13.79 -2.34
C ARG A 61 -8.61 -13.44 -1.76
N VAL A 62 -9.21 -12.33 -2.17
CA VAL A 62 -10.61 -12.01 -1.89
C VAL A 62 -11.47 -12.67 -2.95
N ARG A 63 -12.58 -13.31 -2.54
CA ARG A 63 -13.45 -14.08 -3.41
C ARG A 63 -13.97 -13.24 -4.57
N GLY A 64 -13.73 -13.70 -5.79
CA GLY A 64 -14.18 -13.03 -7.02
C GLY A 64 -13.52 -11.70 -7.33
N ALA A 65 -12.45 -11.32 -6.59
CA ALA A 65 -11.75 -10.06 -6.77
C ALA A 65 -10.33 -10.25 -7.31
N ASP A 66 -9.80 -9.22 -7.96
CA ASP A 66 -8.42 -9.19 -8.46
C ASP A 66 -7.42 -8.67 -7.40
N TYR A 67 -7.91 -8.28 -6.22
CA TYR A 67 -7.11 -7.73 -5.11
C TYR A 67 -7.07 -8.67 -3.89
N PRO A 68 -6.01 -8.60 -3.07
CA PRO A 68 -5.89 -9.42 -1.86
C PRO A 68 -6.39 -8.72 -0.60
N GLY A 69 -6.76 -9.52 0.40
CA GLY A 69 -6.98 -9.08 1.77
C GLY A 69 -5.86 -9.57 2.69
N MET A 70 -5.45 -8.73 3.64
CA MET A 70 -4.47 -9.10 4.68
C MET A 70 -5.15 -9.12 6.06
N ILE A 71 -4.88 -10.17 6.82
CA ILE A 71 -5.41 -10.39 8.18
C ILE A 71 -4.27 -10.81 9.12
N GLU A 72 -4.49 -10.61 10.41
CA GLU A 72 -3.57 -11.10 11.45
C GLU A 72 -3.50 -12.63 11.45
N ASP A 73 -2.27 -13.14 11.42
CA ASP A 73 -1.93 -14.56 11.50
C ASP A 73 -0.49 -14.69 12.06
N PRO A 74 -0.31 -15.01 13.35
CA PRO A 74 1.00 -15.05 14.02
C PRO A 74 2.02 -15.99 13.38
N GLY A 75 1.60 -16.99 12.60
CA GLY A 75 2.48 -17.99 11.98
C GLY A 75 3.05 -17.58 10.63
N HIS A 76 2.59 -16.46 10.07
CA HIS A 76 2.86 -16.08 8.69
C HIS A 76 3.51 -14.70 8.58
N SER A 77 3.96 -14.39 7.37
CA SER A 77 4.56 -13.10 7.04
C SER A 77 4.15 -12.70 5.62
N VAL A 78 4.00 -11.39 5.40
CA VAL A 78 3.59 -10.84 4.12
C VAL A 78 4.72 -10.00 3.54
N PHE A 79 5.20 -10.36 2.35
CA PHE A 79 6.07 -9.51 1.56
C PHE A 79 5.26 -8.37 0.92
N GLY A 80 5.81 -7.15 0.99
CA GLY A 80 5.18 -5.96 0.46
C GLY A 80 6.17 -4.83 0.18
N MET A 81 5.62 -3.65 -0.07
CA MET A 81 6.37 -2.42 -0.32
C MET A 81 5.98 -1.37 0.73
N ILE A 82 6.97 -0.80 1.39
CA ILE A 82 6.83 0.44 2.15
C ILE A 82 6.93 1.59 1.15
N VAL A 83 5.96 2.49 1.19
CA VAL A 83 5.90 3.69 0.36
C VAL A 83 5.89 4.92 1.26
N SER A 84 6.91 5.76 1.13
CA SER A 84 7.03 7.04 1.81
C SER A 84 6.73 8.20 0.86
N GLY A 85 6.50 9.40 1.43
CA GLY A 85 6.16 10.59 0.65
C GLY A 85 4.66 10.76 0.37
N ILE A 86 3.81 10.02 1.09
CA ILE A 86 2.37 10.05 0.90
C ILE A 86 1.82 11.34 1.52
N THR A 87 1.39 12.28 0.69
CA THR A 87 0.74 13.52 1.16
C THR A 87 -0.65 13.22 1.72
N LYS A 88 -1.23 14.16 2.45
CA LYS A 88 -2.62 14.06 2.91
C LYS A 88 -3.61 13.83 1.76
N SER A 89 -3.43 14.49 0.61
CA SER A 89 -4.32 14.33 -0.54
C SER A 89 -4.15 12.96 -1.24
N ASN A 90 -2.94 12.40 -1.22
CA ASN A 90 -2.72 11.02 -1.66
C ASN A 90 -3.44 10.05 -0.72
N LEU A 91 -3.31 10.28 0.58
CA LEU A 91 -3.91 9.45 1.62
C LEU A 91 -5.44 9.40 1.52
N GLU A 92 -6.11 10.54 1.32
CA GLU A 92 -7.56 10.61 1.14
C GLU A 92 -8.07 9.85 -0.10
N ARG A 93 -7.26 9.80 -1.17
CA ARG A 93 -7.55 9.01 -2.38
C ARG A 93 -7.35 7.52 -2.13
N LEU A 94 -6.33 7.15 -1.36
CA LEU A 94 -6.09 5.77 -0.95
C LEU A 94 -7.21 5.26 -0.05
N ASP A 95 -7.67 6.05 0.92
CA ASP A 95 -8.81 5.70 1.79
C ASP A 95 -10.10 5.45 0.98
N PHE A 96 -10.30 6.27 -0.05
CA PHE A 96 -11.43 6.10 -0.97
C PHE A 96 -11.29 4.88 -1.86
N PHE A 97 -10.08 4.60 -2.34
CA PHE A 97 -9.79 3.46 -3.21
C PHE A 97 -9.93 2.11 -2.49
N GLU A 98 -9.42 1.99 -1.27
CA GLU A 98 -9.49 0.75 -0.49
C GLU A 98 -10.92 0.48 -0.01
N GLY A 99 -11.62 1.55 0.38
CA GLY A 99 -13.02 1.50 0.78
C GLY A 99 -13.27 0.82 2.14
N SER A 100 -14.54 0.75 2.53
CA SER A 100 -15.00 0.32 3.87
C SER A 100 -14.70 -1.14 4.21
N GLN A 101 -14.25 -1.94 3.23
CA GLN A 101 -13.80 -3.32 3.45
C GLN A 101 -12.47 -3.39 4.22
N TYR A 102 -11.75 -2.27 4.32
CA TYR A 102 -10.49 -2.17 5.02
C TYR A 102 -10.51 -1.14 6.14
N ASP A 103 -9.67 -1.39 7.13
CA ASP A 103 -9.38 -0.48 8.23
C ASP A 103 -7.89 -0.14 8.21
N ARG A 104 -7.57 1.14 8.08
CA ARG A 104 -6.18 1.59 8.13
C ARG A 104 -5.68 1.56 9.56
N ARG A 105 -4.63 0.77 9.81
CA ARG A 105 -4.00 0.57 11.12
C ARG A 105 -2.51 0.84 11.08
N VAL A 106 -1.94 1.15 12.23
CA VAL A 106 -0.49 1.18 12.41
C VAL A 106 0.06 -0.24 12.42
N VAL A 107 1.11 -0.47 11.64
CA VAL A 107 1.84 -1.74 11.56
C VAL A 107 3.36 -1.49 11.66
N ARG A 108 4.14 -2.56 11.84
CA ARG A 108 5.59 -2.49 12.05
C ARG A 108 6.36 -3.44 11.11
N PRO A 109 6.36 -3.17 9.79
CA PRO A 109 7.11 -3.98 8.84
C PRO A 109 8.63 -3.80 9.03
N VAL A 110 9.38 -4.82 8.62
CA VAL A 110 10.84 -4.83 8.58
C VAL A 110 11.31 -4.59 7.15
N LEU A 111 12.12 -3.55 6.94
CA LEU A 111 12.74 -3.26 5.65
C LEU A 111 13.63 -4.42 5.20
N LEU A 112 13.64 -4.71 3.91
CA LEU A 112 14.55 -5.69 3.33
C LEU A 112 15.73 -4.96 2.68
N THR A 113 16.93 -5.19 3.20
CA THR A 113 18.19 -4.68 2.61
C THR A 113 18.62 -5.50 1.38
N LYS A 114 18.13 -6.74 1.30
CA LYS A 114 18.24 -7.62 0.15
C LYS A 114 16.96 -8.44 0.02
N VAL A 115 16.42 -8.48 -1.19
CA VAL A 115 15.28 -9.35 -1.54
C VAL A 115 15.84 -10.69 -2.04
N GLY A 116 15.33 -11.77 -1.48
CA GLY A 116 15.60 -13.15 -1.85
C GLY A 116 14.73 -13.64 -2.98
N ASP A 117 14.38 -14.92 -2.95
CA ASP A 117 13.45 -15.53 -3.92
C ASP A 117 11.97 -15.31 -3.56
N GLU A 118 11.07 -15.89 -4.35
CA GLU A 118 9.62 -15.78 -4.18
C GLU A 118 9.10 -16.38 -2.87
N LYS A 119 9.85 -17.29 -2.24
CA LYS A 119 9.54 -17.87 -0.93
C LYS A 119 10.14 -17.06 0.22
N GLY A 120 10.88 -16.00 -0.10
CA GLY A 120 11.63 -15.20 0.86
C GLY A 120 12.97 -15.80 1.27
N GLU A 121 13.41 -16.91 0.65
CA GLU A 121 14.73 -17.48 0.95
C GLU A 121 15.82 -16.52 0.47
N GLY A 122 16.72 -16.14 1.37
CA GLY A 122 17.78 -15.18 1.09
C GLY A 122 17.40 -13.70 1.27
N ASN A 123 16.20 -13.41 1.78
CA ASN A 123 15.86 -12.09 2.32
C ASN A 123 16.85 -11.72 3.43
N VAL A 124 17.28 -10.46 3.45
CA VAL A 124 18.07 -9.89 4.55
C VAL A 124 17.30 -8.73 5.14
N GLU A 125 16.73 -8.99 6.32
CA GLU A 125 16.01 -8.01 7.12
C GLU A 125 16.94 -6.92 7.67
N GLY A 126 16.43 -5.69 7.66
CA GLY A 126 17.08 -4.49 8.18
C GLY A 126 16.29 -3.89 9.34
N GLU A 127 16.01 -2.60 9.24
CA GLU A 127 15.31 -1.86 10.28
C GLU A 127 13.79 -2.12 10.27
N GLN A 128 13.21 -2.29 11.45
CA GLN A 128 11.76 -2.24 11.63
C GLN A 128 11.28 -0.80 11.72
N VAL A 129 10.28 -0.44 10.93
CA VAL A 129 9.76 0.93 10.87
C VAL A 129 8.27 0.97 11.18
N ILE A 130 7.79 2.11 11.68
CA ILE A 130 6.36 2.34 11.95
C ILE A 130 5.71 2.87 10.67
N THR A 131 4.68 2.18 10.20
CA THR A 131 3.90 2.60 9.01
C THR A 131 2.41 2.41 9.25
N GLU A 132 1.59 2.83 8.29
CA GLU A 132 0.17 2.48 8.24
C GLU A 132 -0.05 1.37 7.20
N SER A 133 -1.10 0.56 7.33
CA SER A 133 -1.51 -0.41 6.30
C SER A 133 -3.01 -0.65 6.39
N TYR A 134 -3.62 -1.09 5.28
CA TYR A 134 -5.03 -1.40 5.20
C TYR A 134 -5.25 -2.86 5.62
N ILE A 135 -6.04 -3.12 6.65
CA ILE A 135 -6.31 -4.47 7.15
C ILE A 135 -7.73 -4.86 6.75
N PHE A 136 -7.88 -6.04 6.14
CA PHE A 136 -9.17 -6.49 5.62
C PHE A 136 -10.11 -6.90 6.76
N LEU A 137 -11.35 -6.43 6.72
CA LEU A 137 -12.32 -6.66 7.80
C LEU A 137 -13.14 -7.95 7.61
N ALA A 138 -13.47 -8.30 6.36
CA ALA A 138 -14.44 -9.36 6.06
C ALA A 138 -13.76 -10.74 5.87
N LYS A 139 -13.30 -11.36 6.96
CA LYS A 139 -12.56 -12.65 6.91
C LYS A 139 -13.27 -13.76 6.14
N ASP A 140 -14.60 -13.79 6.12
CA ASP A 140 -15.42 -14.81 5.45
C ASP A 140 -15.37 -14.73 3.91
N ASP A 141 -14.92 -13.59 3.38
CA ASP A 141 -14.76 -13.35 1.94
C ASP A 141 -13.38 -13.76 1.43
N LEU A 142 -12.49 -14.24 2.31
CA LEU A 142 -11.17 -14.72 1.92
C LEU A 142 -11.23 -16.15 1.40
N GLU A 143 -10.54 -16.39 0.29
CA GLU A 143 -10.34 -17.73 -0.25
C GLU A 143 -9.09 -18.39 0.34
N PHE A 144 -9.11 -19.72 0.38
CA PHE A 144 -7.93 -20.50 0.74
C PHE A 144 -6.93 -20.46 -0.42
N GLY A 145 -5.85 -19.70 -0.24
CA GLY A 145 -4.78 -19.57 -1.22
C GLY A 145 -4.09 -18.21 -1.12
N GLU A 146 -2.78 -18.20 -1.38
CA GLU A 146 -2.00 -16.97 -1.42
C GLU A 146 -2.33 -16.19 -2.71
N TRP A 147 -2.33 -14.86 -2.60
CA TRP A 147 -2.41 -13.99 -3.77
C TRP A 147 -1.03 -13.80 -4.40
N ASP A 148 -0.95 -14.06 -5.71
CA ASP A 148 0.29 -14.01 -6.49
C ASP A 148 0.45 -12.64 -7.19
N PHE A 149 1.46 -11.88 -6.77
CA PHE A 149 1.79 -10.59 -7.34
C PHE A 149 2.29 -10.68 -8.80
N ALA A 150 2.98 -11.76 -9.16
CA ALA A 150 3.43 -11.99 -10.53
C ALA A 150 2.26 -12.29 -11.47
N GLU A 151 1.28 -13.09 -11.02
CA GLU A 151 0.01 -13.31 -11.71
C GLU A 151 -0.71 -11.98 -11.96
N PHE A 152 -0.86 -11.14 -10.92
CA PHE A 152 -1.49 -9.83 -11.05
C PHE A 152 -0.81 -8.94 -12.12
N LYS A 153 0.52 -8.82 -12.06
CA LYS A 153 1.28 -8.00 -13.02
C LYS A 153 1.10 -8.48 -14.46
N ARG A 154 1.10 -9.80 -14.67
CA ARG A 154 1.00 -10.40 -16.01
C ARG A 154 -0.41 -10.24 -16.59
N ASP A 155 -1.43 -10.53 -15.79
CA ASP A 155 -2.77 -10.78 -16.32
C ASP A 155 -3.75 -9.62 -16.09
N LYS A 156 -3.52 -8.79 -15.06
CA LYS A 156 -4.50 -7.80 -14.59
C LYS A 156 -4.03 -6.35 -14.70
N LEU A 157 -2.72 -6.10 -14.64
CA LEU A 157 -2.17 -4.74 -14.61
C LEU A 157 -2.65 -3.82 -15.74
N LYS A 158 -2.80 -4.35 -16.97
CA LYS A 158 -3.29 -3.58 -18.11
C LYS A 158 -4.71 -3.06 -17.93
N LYS A 159 -5.57 -3.84 -17.27
CA LYS A 159 -6.96 -3.45 -16.97
C LYS A 159 -6.97 -2.38 -15.89
N TRP A 160 -6.19 -2.60 -14.83
CA TRP A 160 -6.10 -1.72 -13.68
C TRP A 160 -5.52 -0.34 -13.99
N THR A 161 -4.63 -0.22 -14.96
CA THR A 161 -4.01 1.06 -15.35
C THR A 161 -4.76 1.77 -16.49
N ARG A 162 -5.95 1.29 -16.87
CA ARG A 162 -6.82 2.00 -17.83
C ARG A 162 -7.44 3.21 -17.14
N ALA A 163 -7.41 4.36 -17.81
CA ALA A 163 -8.02 5.59 -17.30
C ALA A 163 -9.48 5.36 -16.86
N GLY A 164 -9.81 5.73 -15.62
CA GLY A 164 -11.13 5.59 -15.01
C GLY A 164 -11.38 4.29 -14.25
N TYR A 165 -10.72 3.18 -14.64
CA TYR A 165 -11.06 1.83 -14.13
C TYR A 165 -10.83 1.67 -12.62
N VAL A 166 -9.77 2.28 -12.08
CA VAL A 166 -9.40 2.21 -10.66
C VAL A 166 -10.52 2.65 -9.72
N PHE A 167 -11.41 3.55 -10.17
CA PHE A 167 -12.48 4.13 -9.37
C PHE A 167 -13.89 3.76 -9.87
N GLU A 168 -14.03 2.91 -10.89
CA GLU A 168 -15.35 2.54 -11.45
C GLU A 168 -16.27 1.88 -10.41
N ASP A 169 -15.70 1.17 -9.45
CA ASP A 169 -16.42 0.42 -8.41
C ASP A 169 -16.35 1.07 -7.01
N CYS A 170 -15.83 2.30 -6.88
CA CYS A 170 -15.67 2.98 -5.58
C CYS A 170 -16.89 3.86 -5.23
N ASP A 171 -17.49 3.69 -4.05
CA ASP A 171 -18.56 4.56 -3.52
C ASP A 171 -18.00 5.67 -2.60
N PRO A 172 -18.23 6.97 -2.89
CA PRO A 172 -17.72 8.09 -2.09
C PRO A 172 -18.12 8.07 -0.60
N GLY A 173 -19.20 7.36 -0.25
CA GLY A 173 -19.68 7.17 1.11
C GLY A 173 -18.98 6.05 1.88
N ASP A 174 -18.29 5.14 1.20
CA ASP A 174 -17.74 3.90 1.77
C ASP A 174 -16.21 3.90 1.77
N LYS A 175 -15.60 4.86 2.46
CA LYS A 175 -14.14 4.94 2.63
C LYS A 175 -13.64 3.99 3.71
N ALA A 176 -12.36 3.64 3.64
CA ALA A 176 -11.69 2.87 4.69
C ALA A 176 -11.81 3.56 6.05
N THR A 177 -12.05 2.78 7.10
CA THR A 177 -12.05 3.31 8.46
C THR A 177 -10.62 3.54 8.93
N VAL A 178 -10.44 4.45 9.90
CA VAL A 178 -9.12 4.72 10.50
C VAL A 178 -9.21 4.40 11.98
N SER A 179 -8.64 3.27 12.36
CA SER A 179 -8.51 2.89 13.76
C SER A 179 -7.11 3.25 14.24
N ALA A 180 -7.03 4.11 15.25
CA ALA A 180 -5.78 4.29 15.98
C ALA A 180 -5.46 2.95 16.66
N ALA A 181 -4.35 2.32 16.29
CA ALA A 181 -3.82 1.20 17.06
C ALA A 181 -3.57 1.71 18.48
N VAL A 182 -4.16 1.02 19.47
CA VAL A 182 -3.97 1.27 20.90
C VAL A 182 -2.51 1.10 21.29
#